data_AF-A0A2Z2IZM9-F1
#
_entry.id   AF-A0A2Z2IZM9-F1
#
_cell.length_a   1.000
_cell.length_b   1.000
_cell.length_c   1.000
_cell.angle_alpha   90.00
_cell.angle_beta   90.00
_cell.angle_gamma   90.00
#
_symmetry.space_group_name_H-M   'P 1'
#
loop_
_entity.id
_entity.type
_entity.pdbx_description
1 polymer ?
#
loop_
_entity_poly.entity_id
_entity_poly.type
_entity_poly.pdbx_seq_one_letter_code
_entity_poly.pdbx_strand_id
1 'polypeptide(L)'
;MFNTLAPQPSAEVDSQESTASEESKKPAVVVEDGILKMTGKVVKKKGRETLGSEPEFGFPESELNGDYWILEFDAPGEITANRASYKETRLIDSGLLASHYGTDEESREKAEPWVGKHVTVSISADEVGWQNDASLPNGPLRVGSSFEIEAAE
;
A
#
# COMPACT_ATOMS: atom_id res chain seq x y z
N MET A 1 -45.78 44.19 -42.65
CA MET A 1 -46.26 43.09 -43.51
C MET A 1 -45.08 42.14 -43.72
N PHE A 2 -45.37 40.83 -43.67
CA PHE A 2 -44.55 39.66 -44.03
C PHE A 2 -43.42 39.17 -43.08
N ASN A 3 -43.74 38.03 -42.46
CA ASN A 3 -42.89 36.93 -41.97
C ASN A 3 -41.68 36.61 -42.86
N THR A 4 -40.65 35.93 -42.30
CA THR A 4 -40.28 34.53 -42.68
C THR A 4 -38.92 34.06 -42.15
N LEU A 5 -39.00 33.00 -41.32
CA LEU A 5 -38.12 31.82 -41.13
C LEU A 5 -36.64 31.91 -40.66
N ALA A 6 -36.40 31.26 -39.51
CA ALA A 6 -35.17 30.52 -39.12
C ALA A 6 -35.03 29.19 -39.93
N PRO A 7 -34.03 28.27 -39.79
CA PRO A 7 -32.97 28.15 -38.76
C PRO A 7 -31.59 27.51 -39.16
N GLN A 8 -30.64 27.46 -38.19
CA GLN A 8 -29.50 26.49 -37.97
C GLN A 8 -28.28 26.47 -38.93
N PRO A 9 -27.11 25.86 -38.55
CA PRO A 9 -26.75 25.16 -37.28
C PRO A 9 -25.51 25.78 -36.56
N SER A 10 -25.52 25.86 -35.23
CA SER A 10 -24.91 24.87 -34.32
C SER A 10 -23.60 24.29 -34.87
N ALA A 11 -22.48 24.93 -34.52
CA ALA A 11 -21.19 24.27 -34.56
C ALA A 11 -21.20 23.16 -33.51
N GLU A 12 -21.53 21.97 -33.98
CA GLU A 12 -21.20 20.70 -33.38
C GLU A 12 -19.66 20.62 -33.33
N VAL A 13 -19.09 21.06 -32.21
CA VAL A 13 -17.83 20.49 -31.75
C VAL A 13 -18.26 19.44 -30.75
N ASP A 14 -18.49 18.26 -31.31
CA ASP A 14 -18.31 16.98 -30.65
C ASP A 14 -16.87 16.96 -30.12
N SER A 15 -16.68 17.56 -28.95
CA SER A 15 -15.64 17.13 -28.04
C SER A 15 -16.35 16.16 -27.11
N GLN A 16 -16.45 14.91 -27.56
CA GLN A 16 -16.21 13.80 -26.64
C GLN A 16 -14.81 14.01 -26.04
N GLU A 17 -14.72 14.95 -25.09
CA GLU A 17 -13.86 14.76 -23.96
C GLU A 17 -14.50 13.59 -23.24
N SER A 18 -14.09 12.39 -23.64
CA SER A 18 -14.09 11.24 -22.76
C SER A 18 -13.30 11.71 -21.54
N THR A 19 -13.97 12.38 -20.60
CA THR A 19 -13.53 12.43 -19.23
C THR A 19 -13.42 10.97 -18.88
N ALA A 20 -12.18 10.49 -18.93
CA ALA A 20 -11.77 9.18 -18.47
C ALA A 20 -12.62 8.91 -17.24
N SER A 21 -13.40 7.85 -17.34
CA SER A 21 -14.16 7.32 -16.23
C SER A 21 -13.35 7.57 -14.98
N GLU A 22 -13.91 8.33 -14.04
CA GLU A 22 -13.63 8.10 -12.63
C GLU A 22 -14.06 6.64 -12.39
N GLU A 23 -13.25 5.71 -12.90
CA GLU A 23 -13.11 4.38 -12.37
C GLU A 23 -12.83 4.69 -10.92
N SER A 24 -13.86 4.48 -10.11
CA SER A 24 -13.83 4.74 -8.68
C SER A 24 -12.65 3.95 -8.17
N LYS A 25 -11.48 4.59 -8.09
CA LYS A 25 -10.23 3.90 -7.81
C LYS A 25 -10.42 3.41 -6.40
N LYS A 26 -10.68 2.10 -6.29
CA LYS A 26 -11.03 1.47 -5.04
C LYS A 26 -9.95 1.88 -4.05
N PRO A 27 -10.32 2.38 -2.85
CA PRO A 27 -9.33 2.78 -1.88
C PRO A 27 -8.36 1.62 -1.66
N ALA A 28 -7.05 1.91 -1.79
CA ALA A 28 -6.00 0.90 -1.66
C ALA A 28 -5.93 0.34 -0.25
N VAL A 29 -6.54 1.01 0.73
CA VAL A 29 -6.62 0.58 2.12
C VAL A 29 -8.06 0.72 2.60
N VAL A 30 -8.63 -0.37 3.10
CA VAL A 30 -10.01 -0.41 3.62
C VAL A 30 -10.04 -1.23 4.90
N VAL A 31 -10.88 -0.84 5.87
CA VAL A 31 -11.16 -1.65 7.05
C VAL A 31 -12.62 -2.09 7.01
N GLU A 32 -12.85 -3.40 6.95
CA GLU A 32 -14.19 -4.02 6.91
C GLU A 32 -14.26 -5.10 7.99
N ASP A 33 -15.25 -5.03 8.88
CA ASP A 33 -15.46 -6.02 9.94
C ASP A 33 -14.22 -6.31 10.81
N GLY A 34 -13.38 -5.29 11.04
CA GLY A 34 -12.13 -5.41 11.79
C GLY A 34 -10.95 -5.98 11.00
N ILE A 35 -11.16 -6.33 9.72
CA ILE A 35 -10.12 -6.77 8.80
C ILE A 35 -9.62 -5.57 7.99
N LEU A 36 -8.31 -5.33 8.08
CA LEU A 36 -7.60 -4.40 7.23
C LEU A 36 -7.26 -5.09 5.90
N LYS A 37 -7.76 -4.52 4.81
CA LYS A 37 -7.46 -4.92 3.43
C LYS A 37 -6.59 -3.86 2.77
N MET A 38 -5.47 -4.29 2.21
CA MET A 38 -4.50 -3.42 1.53
C MET A 38 -4.23 -3.97 0.14
N THR A 39 -4.48 -3.17 -0.90
CA THR A 39 -4.29 -3.56 -2.31
C THR A 39 -3.07 -2.85 -2.88
N GLY A 40 -2.22 -3.62 -3.57
CA GLY A 40 -0.95 -3.11 -4.04
C GLY A 40 -0.08 -4.16 -4.71
N LYS A 41 1.14 -3.77 -5.03
CA LYS A 41 2.14 -4.65 -5.64
C LYS A 41 3.08 -5.19 -4.59
N VAL A 42 3.30 -6.50 -4.59
CA VAL A 42 4.37 -7.09 -3.77
C VAL A 42 5.70 -6.86 -4.47
N VAL A 43 6.64 -6.25 -3.78
CA VAL A 43 8.01 -6.02 -4.25
C VAL A 43 9.00 -6.57 -3.25
N LYS A 44 10.15 -7.01 -3.77
CA LYS A 44 11.28 -7.44 -2.97
C LYS A 44 12.35 -6.36 -3.04
N LYS A 45 12.66 -5.75 -1.91
CA LYS A 45 13.63 -4.65 -1.79
C LYS A 45 14.73 -5.02 -0.81
N LYS A 46 15.90 -4.38 -0.94
CA LYS A 46 16.96 -4.50 0.06
C LYS A 46 16.66 -3.67 1.30
N GLY A 47 17.24 -4.06 2.43
CA GLY A 47 17.16 -3.31 3.67
C GLY A 47 17.57 -1.84 3.51
N ARG A 48 18.62 -1.55 2.72
CA ARG A 48 19.04 -0.16 2.42
C ARG A 48 17.96 0.69 1.74
N GLU A 49 17.09 0.06 0.95
CA GLU A 49 15.99 0.73 0.24
C GLU A 49 14.75 0.87 1.13
N THR A 50 14.63 0.04 2.17
CA THR A 50 13.43 -0.06 3.02
C THR A 50 13.61 0.63 4.36
N LEU A 51 14.76 0.46 4.99
CA LEU A 51 15.13 0.95 6.32
C LEU A 51 15.98 2.23 6.25
N GLY A 52 16.40 2.63 5.05
CA GLY A 52 17.35 3.72 4.84
C GLY A 52 18.80 3.22 4.74
N SER A 53 19.64 4.06 4.13
CA SER A 53 21.03 3.72 3.80
C SER A 53 22.05 4.16 4.84
N GLU A 54 21.63 4.91 5.87
CA GLU A 54 22.56 5.49 6.83
C GLU A 54 22.79 4.57 8.04
N PRO A 55 24.05 4.25 8.37
CA PRO A 55 24.41 3.45 9.54
C PRO A 55 24.18 4.18 10.88
N GLU A 56 23.64 5.41 10.86
CA GLU A 56 23.31 6.18 12.08
C GLU A 56 22.28 5.48 12.96
N PHE A 57 21.52 4.52 12.41
CA PHE A 57 20.46 3.79 13.10
C PHE A 57 20.82 2.40 13.63
N GLY A 58 22.11 2.03 13.63
CA GLY A 58 22.56 0.81 14.31
C GLY A 58 22.08 -0.51 13.68
N PHE A 59 21.51 -0.48 12.47
CA PHE A 59 21.18 -1.70 11.74
C PHE A 59 22.46 -2.43 11.29
N PRO A 60 22.61 -3.73 11.56
CA PRO A 60 23.77 -4.48 11.10
C PRO A 60 23.80 -4.54 9.57
N GLU A 61 25.00 -4.62 8.99
CA GLU A 61 25.17 -4.64 7.53
C GLU A 61 24.43 -5.83 6.87
N SER A 62 24.25 -6.93 7.60
CA SER A 62 23.38 -8.02 7.20
C SER A 62 21.94 -7.51 6.97
N GLU A 63 21.34 -6.82 7.94
CA GLU A 63 19.97 -6.29 7.83
C GLU A 63 19.81 -5.32 6.66
N LEU A 64 20.83 -4.52 6.37
CA LEU A 64 20.84 -3.60 5.24
C LEU A 64 20.91 -4.34 3.88
N ASN A 65 21.57 -5.50 3.82
CA ASN A 65 21.75 -6.27 2.59
C ASN A 65 20.72 -7.41 2.40
N GLY A 66 19.92 -7.71 3.42
CA GLY A 66 18.86 -8.70 3.34
C GLY A 66 17.66 -8.22 2.53
N ASP A 67 16.84 -9.19 2.15
CA ASP A 67 15.62 -8.97 1.38
C ASP A 67 14.44 -8.65 2.30
N TYR A 68 13.57 -7.76 1.84
CA TYR A 68 12.33 -7.38 2.50
C TYR A 68 11.21 -7.48 1.49
N TRP A 69 10.10 -8.09 1.89
CA TRP A 69 8.89 -8.21 1.10
C TRP A 69 7.96 -7.10 1.50
N ILE A 70 7.73 -6.18 0.59
CA ILE A 70 6.95 -4.96 0.80
C ILE A 70 5.71 -5.03 -0.08
N LEU A 71 4.56 -4.71 0.48
CA LEU A 71 3.38 -4.36 -0.29
C LEU A 71 3.41 -2.85 -0.54
N GLU A 72 3.60 -2.43 -1.78
CA GLU A 72 3.44 -1.03 -2.20
C GLU A 72 1.99 -0.79 -2.59
N PHE A 73 1.29 0.08 -1.87
CA PHE A 73 -0.14 0.32 -2.06
C PHE A 73 -0.40 1.07 -3.37
N ASP A 74 -1.56 0.82 -3.99
CA ASP A 74 -1.95 1.51 -5.22
C ASP A 74 -2.20 3.01 -5.03
N ALA A 75 -2.45 3.41 -3.79
CA ALA A 75 -2.59 4.78 -3.33
C ALA A 75 -2.22 4.85 -1.83
N PRO A 76 -1.72 6.00 -1.35
CA PRO A 76 -1.53 6.19 0.09
C PRO A 76 -2.84 5.99 0.86
N GLY A 77 -2.76 5.33 2.01
CA GLY A 77 -3.91 5.03 2.86
C GLY A 77 -3.63 5.33 4.33
N GLU A 78 -4.68 5.76 5.04
CA GLU A 78 -4.60 5.98 6.49
C GLU A 78 -4.77 4.65 7.22
N ILE A 79 -3.74 4.25 7.97
CA ILE A 79 -3.75 3.02 8.77
C ILE A 79 -3.60 3.38 10.23
N THR A 80 -4.46 2.80 11.06
CA THR A 80 -4.35 2.86 12.52
C THR A 80 -3.76 1.55 13.03
N ALA A 81 -2.57 1.60 13.62
CA ALA A 81 -1.85 0.42 14.07
C ALA A 81 -1.28 0.60 15.48
N ASN A 82 -0.90 -0.51 16.12
CA ASN A 82 -0.34 -0.47 17.47
C ASN A 82 1.10 0.06 17.48
N ARG A 83 1.41 0.94 18.43
CA ARG A 83 2.78 1.38 18.75
C ARG A 83 2.98 1.28 20.25
N ALA A 84 3.78 0.32 20.68
CA ALA A 84 3.97 -0.02 22.09
C ALA A 84 2.63 -0.17 22.84
N SER A 85 2.25 0.83 23.64
CA SER A 85 1.05 0.83 24.48
C SER A 85 -0.11 1.69 23.97
N TYR A 86 -0.01 2.30 22.77
CA TYR A 86 -1.07 3.12 22.18
C TYR A 86 -1.28 2.80 20.70
N LYS A 87 -2.36 3.33 20.11
CA LYS A 87 -2.62 3.25 18.67
C LYS A 87 -2.28 4.59 18.01
N GLU A 88 -1.70 4.53 16.83
CA GLU A 88 -1.33 5.70 16.04
C GLU A 88 -1.85 5.54 14.61
N THR A 89 -2.45 6.59 14.07
CA THR A 89 -2.93 6.65 12.68
C THR A 89 -1.92 7.39 11.81
N ARG A 90 -1.56 6.81 10.66
CA ARG A 90 -0.63 7.41 9.70
C ARG A 90 -1.08 7.19 8.27
N LEU A 91 -0.84 8.20 7.43
CA LEU A 91 -0.92 8.07 5.98
C LEU A 91 0.38 7.46 5.47
N ILE A 92 0.29 6.27 4.89
CA ILE A 92 1.44 5.52 4.37
C ILE A 92 1.13 4.95 2.99
N ASP A 93 2.18 4.65 2.23
CA ASP A 93 2.11 4.10 0.87
C ASP A 93 2.54 2.63 0.78
N SER A 94 2.95 2.04 1.91
CA SER A 94 3.52 0.69 1.91
C SER A 94 3.46 0.01 3.28
N GLY A 95 3.49 -1.33 3.24
CA GLY A 95 3.57 -2.19 4.43
C GLY A 95 4.59 -3.31 4.25
N LEU A 96 5.31 -3.65 5.31
CA LEU A 96 6.24 -4.77 5.37
C LEU A 96 5.50 -6.06 5.67
N LEU A 97 5.56 -7.01 4.74
CA LEU A 97 5.00 -8.36 4.86
C LEU A 97 5.96 -9.33 5.55
N ALA A 98 7.25 -9.27 5.20
CA ALA A 98 8.26 -10.14 5.77
C ALA A 98 9.65 -9.53 5.62
N SER A 99 10.55 -9.87 6.53
CA SER A 99 11.98 -9.61 6.37
C SER A 99 12.76 -10.91 6.20
N HIS A 100 13.97 -10.81 5.65
CA HIS A 100 14.90 -11.95 5.56
C HIS A 100 15.37 -12.42 6.95
N TYR A 101 15.18 -11.59 7.97
CA TYR A 101 15.66 -11.81 9.34
C TYR A 101 14.50 -12.14 10.30
N GLY A 102 14.86 -12.63 11.49
CA GLY A 102 13.89 -12.89 12.55
C GLY A 102 13.05 -14.15 12.30
N THR A 103 11.81 -14.12 12.77
CA THR A 103 10.88 -15.25 12.77
C THR A 103 9.92 -15.23 11.56
N ASP A 104 10.18 -14.40 10.55
CA ASP A 104 9.28 -14.15 9.42
C ASP A 104 9.36 -15.23 8.32
N GLU A 105 9.83 -16.45 8.64
CA GLU A 105 10.02 -17.51 7.64
C GLU A 105 8.71 -17.89 6.93
N GLU A 106 7.63 -18.13 7.69
CA GLU A 106 6.31 -18.42 7.12
C GLU A 106 5.79 -17.25 6.28
N SER A 107 5.88 -16.02 6.78
CA SER A 107 5.44 -14.82 6.06
C SER A 107 6.22 -14.63 4.75
N ARG A 108 7.52 -14.95 4.76
CA ARG A 108 8.36 -14.94 3.57
C ARG A 108 7.92 -15.98 2.56
N GLU A 109 7.72 -17.23 2.98
CA GLU A 109 7.24 -18.30 2.10
C GLU A 109 5.87 -17.97 1.51
N LYS A 110 5.02 -17.27 2.28
CA LYS A 110 3.71 -16.78 1.81
C LYS A 110 3.82 -15.65 0.79
N ALA A 111 4.74 -14.70 0.98
CA ALA A 111 4.88 -13.52 0.13
C ALA A 111 5.72 -13.75 -1.14
N GLU A 112 6.73 -14.64 -1.11
CA GLU A 112 7.61 -14.92 -2.25
C GLU A 112 6.88 -15.24 -3.58
N PRO A 113 5.85 -16.11 -3.64
CA PRO A 113 5.16 -16.41 -4.90
C PRO A 113 4.37 -15.25 -5.49
N TRP A 114 4.17 -14.17 -4.72
CA TRP A 114 3.44 -12.97 -5.14
C TRP A 114 4.34 -11.81 -5.56
N VAL A 115 5.67 -11.94 -5.43
CA VAL A 115 6.62 -10.89 -5.84
C VAL A 115 6.39 -10.53 -7.32
N GLY A 116 6.23 -9.22 -7.56
CA GLY A 116 5.94 -8.63 -8.87
C GLY A 116 4.46 -8.61 -9.25
N LYS A 117 3.59 -9.29 -8.49
CA LYS A 117 2.14 -9.37 -8.75
C LYS A 117 1.38 -8.30 -7.98
N HIS A 118 0.21 -7.97 -8.51
CA HIS A 118 -0.78 -7.12 -7.88
C HIS A 118 -1.74 -7.98 -7.05
N VAL A 119 -1.91 -7.63 -5.78
CA VAL A 119 -2.57 -8.46 -4.77
C VAL A 119 -3.41 -7.61 -3.81
N THR A 120 -4.34 -8.26 -3.13
CA THR A 120 -4.93 -7.75 -1.89
C THR A 120 -4.39 -8.55 -0.72
N VAL A 121 -3.94 -7.85 0.32
CA VAL A 121 -3.47 -8.42 1.58
C VAL A 121 -4.52 -8.12 2.65
N SER A 122 -4.99 -9.16 3.33
CA SER A 122 -6.02 -9.08 4.36
C SER A 122 -5.44 -9.51 5.70
N ILE A 123 -5.59 -8.71 6.75
CA ILE A 123 -5.10 -9.02 8.11
C ILE A 123 -6.04 -8.43 9.16
N SER A 124 -6.09 -8.99 10.37
CA SER A 124 -6.77 -8.32 11.48
C SER A 124 -6.15 -6.94 11.75
N ALA A 125 -6.97 -5.91 11.88
CA ALA A 125 -6.50 -4.54 12.11
C ALA A 125 -5.77 -4.36 13.46
N ASP A 126 -5.95 -5.30 14.39
CA ASP A 126 -5.22 -5.37 15.67
C ASP A 126 -3.87 -6.08 15.57
N GLU A 127 -3.55 -6.72 14.44
CA GLU A 127 -2.28 -7.44 14.24
C GLU A 127 -1.26 -6.64 13.43
N VAL A 128 -1.60 -5.41 13.02
CA VAL A 128 -0.65 -4.48 12.42
C VAL A 128 -0.01 -3.58 13.48
N GLY A 129 1.28 -3.27 13.27
CA GLY A 129 2.06 -2.49 14.22
C GLY A 129 3.05 -1.54 13.56
N TRP A 130 3.33 -0.44 14.24
CA TRP A 130 4.44 0.45 13.95
C TRP A 130 5.72 -0.09 14.61
N GLN A 131 6.88 0.29 14.07
CA GLN A 131 8.13 0.07 14.78
C GLN A 131 8.06 0.72 16.17
N ASN A 132 8.38 -0.07 17.20
CA ASN A 132 8.33 0.37 18.59
C ASN A 132 9.42 1.41 18.93
N ASP A 133 10.54 1.39 18.19
CA ASP A 133 11.62 2.33 18.42
C ASP A 133 11.31 3.69 17.76
N ALA A 134 11.06 4.69 18.59
CA ALA A 134 10.76 6.06 18.18
C ALA A 134 12.01 6.86 17.77
N SER A 135 13.21 6.35 18.06
CA SER A 135 14.46 6.99 17.69
C SER A 135 14.84 6.69 16.24
N LEU A 136 14.40 5.55 15.69
CA LEU A 136 14.57 5.19 14.29
C LEU A 136 13.66 6.05 13.40
N PRO A 137 14.06 6.37 12.15
CA PRO A 137 13.18 7.03 11.20
C PRO A 137 11.93 6.17 11.08
N ASN A 138 10.75 6.79 11.03
CA ASN A 138 9.47 6.09 11.11
C ASN A 138 9.46 4.84 10.21
N GLY A 139 9.59 3.68 10.84
CA GLY A 139 9.72 2.43 10.11
C GLY A 139 8.48 2.06 9.32
N PRO A 140 8.61 1.13 8.36
CA PRO A 140 7.47 0.63 7.62
C PRO A 140 6.44 0.01 8.58
N LEU A 141 5.15 0.09 8.21
CA LEU A 141 4.10 -0.66 8.89
C LEU A 141 4.47 -2.15 8.89
N ARG A 142 4.44 -2.80 10.04
CA ARG A 142 4.65 -4.24 10.16
C ARG A 142 3.30 -4.92 10.03
N VAL A 143 3.16 -5.72 8.98
CA VAL A 143 2.03 -6.62 8.79
C VAL A 143 2.39 -7.90 9.55
N GLY A 144 1.66 -8.23 10.63
CA GLY A 144 1.90 -9.42 11.45
C GLY A 144 1.83 -10.72 10.63
N SER A 145 2.17 -11.87 11.22
CA SER A 145 2.36 -13.11 10.45
C SER A 145 1.09 -13.77 9.89
N SER A 146 -0.09 -13.34 10.35
CA SER A 146 -1.40 -13.94 10.07
C SER A 146 -2.10 -13.39 8.80
N PHE A 147 -1.44 -12.53 8.01
CA PHE A 147 -2.05 -11.97 6.81
C PHE A 147 -2.37 -13.05 5.77
N GLU A 148 -3.43 -12.84 4.99
CA GLU A 148 -3.75 -13.59 3.77
C GLU A 148 -3.40 -12.77 2.53
N ILE A 149 -3.01 -13.43 1.43
CA ILE A 149 -2.74 -12.78 0.13
C ILE A 149 -3.61 -13.43 -0.94
N GLU A 150 -4.33 -12.60 -1.69
CA GLU A 150 -5.12 -13.00 -2.85
C GLU A 150 -4.78 -12.13 -4.07
N ALA A 151 -4.99 -12.65 -5.28
CA ALA A 151 -4.83 -11.84 -6.48
C ALA A 151 -5.84 -10.68 -6.45
N ALA A 152 -5.39 -9.47 -6.77
CA ALA A 152 -6.30 -8.35 -6.97
C ALA A 152 -7.01 -8.52 -8.32
N GLU A 153 -8.34 -8.38 -8.32
CA GLU A 153 -9.18 -8.40 -9.53
C GLU A 153 -9.11 -7.08 -10.31
#